data_AF-A0ABD0PG95-F1
#
_entry.id   AF-A0ABD0PG95-F1
#
_cell.length_a   1.000
_cell.length_b   1.000
_cell.length_c   1.000
_cell.angle_alpha   90.00
_cell.angle_beta   90.00
_cell.angle_gamma   90.00
#
_symmetry.space_group_name_H-M   'P 1'
#
loop_
_entity.id
_entity.type
_entity.pdbx_description
1 polymer ?
#
loop_
_entity_poly.entity_id
_entity_poly.type
_entity_poly.pdbx_seq_one_letter_code
_entity_poly.pdbx_strand_id
1 'polypeptide(L)'
;GTDHGQDTIESAGVFLFKTFHNKDQIGHEETRAIKQMFGPFPASAAEMSCAAVGRLVAQIGESQVDAFIQTQSSLKTVNRSSIFGRNIAFSFDTYVLDAQDTLPWSEGTDMEQDMDFHSFINNHVGERRAGGDRDDAYSAEELERRNADSSILRQEVEKYLNEGNMVSSSAEELSTSLFEMLASTKSDVELQNE
;
A
#
# COMPACT_ATOMS: atom_id res chain seq x y z
N GLY A 1 -5.02 40.73 8.16
CA GLY A 1 -5.74 40.53 6.89
C GLY A 1 -5.56 41.73 5.98
N THR A 2 -5.92 42.91 6.49
CA THR A 2 -5.67 44.25 5.92
C THR A 2 -4.20 44.57 5.64
N ASP A 3 -3.28 43.75 6.14
CA ASP A 3 -1.83 43.86 5.90
C ASP A 3 -1.45 43.44 4.47
N HIS A 4 -2.31 42.66 3.82
CA HIS A 4 -2.20 42.34 2.40
C HIS A 4 -2.97 43.42 1.62
N GLY A 5 -2.36 43.96 0.57
CA GLY A 5 -2.93 45.08 -0.19
C GLY A 5 -4.35 44.83 -0.70
N GLN A 6 -5.04 45.92 -1.04
CA GLN A 6 -6.46 45.92 -1.45
C GLN A 6 -6.76 44.88 -2.54
N ASP A 7 -5.90 44.75 -3.55
CA ASP A 7 -6.05 43.77 -4.63
C ASP A 7 -6.13 42.32 -4.14
N THR A 8 -5.40 41.99 -3.07
CA THR A 8 -5.42 40.66 -2.46
C THR A 8 -6.74 40.42 -1.73
N ILE A 9 -7.25 41.43 -1.04
CA ILE A 9 -8.53 41.37 -0.33
C ILE A 9 -9.68 41.22 -1.32
N GLU A 10 -9.65 41.97 -2.42
CA GLU A 10 -10.65 41.84 -3.49
C GLU A 10 -10.58 40.47 -4.17
N SER A 11 -9.37 39.98 -4.45
CA SER A 11 -9.17 38.63 -4.98
C SER A 11 -9.70 37.54 -4.03
N ALA A 12 -9.50 37.71 -2.73
CA ALA A 12 -10.06 36.84 -1.70
C ALA A 12 -11.59 36.89 -1.67
N GLY A 13 -12.19 38.08 -1.81
CA GLY A 13 -13.63 38.28 -1.92
C GLY A 13 -14.22 37.55 -3.14
N VAL A 14 -13.56 37.63 -4.29
CA VAL A 14 -13.96 36.89 -5.50
C VAL A 14 -13.87 35.38 -5.27
N PHE A 15 -12.85 34.89 -4.57
CA PHE A 15 -12.74 33.48 -4.22
C PHE A 15 -13.91 33.03 -3.35
N LEU A 16 -14.20 33.75 -2.26
CA LEU A 16 -15.31 33.43 -1.35
C LEU A 16 -16.66 33.47 -2.07
N PHE A 17 -16.89 34.45 -2.95
CA PHE A 17 -18.10 34.50 -3.79
C PHE A 17 -18.23 33.26 -4.67
N LYS A 18 -17.16 32.86 -5.35
CA LYS A 18 -17.16 31.66 -6.18
C LYS A 18 -17.34 30.37 -5.38
N THR A 19 -16.87 30.31 -4.14
CA THR A 19 -17.07 29.16 -3.25
C THR A 19 -18.52 29.04 -2.80
N PHE A 20 -19.21 30.15 -2.51
CA PHE A 20 -20.55 30.12 -1.90
C PHE A 20 -21.73 30.39 -2.85
N HIS A 21 -21.52 30.85 -4.09
CA HIS A 21 -22.63 31.28 -4.98
C HIS A 21 -23.70 30.22 -5.25
N ASN A 22 -23.34 28.93 -5.20
CA ASN A 22 -24.23 27.80 -5.49
C ASN A 22 -24.43 26.91 -4.25
N LYS A 23 -24.32 27.48 -3.05
CA LYS A 23 -24.39 26.74 -1.79
C LYS A 23 -25.21 27.53 -0.77
N ASP A 24 -26.22 26.87 -0.20
CA ASP A 24 -27.05 27.43 0.87
C ASP A 24 -26.40 27.29 2.26
N GLN A 25 -25.47 26.33 2.41
CA GLN A 25 -24.79 26.04 3.68
C GLN A 25 -23.31 25.70 3.47
N ILE A 26 -22.50 25.95 4.49
CA ILE A 26 -21.07 25.67 4.49
C ILE A 26 -20.84 24.21 4.83
N GLY A 27 -20.36 23.44 3.86
CA GLY A 27 -19.97 22.06 4.04
C GLY A 27 -18.47 21.90 4.33
N HIS A 28 -18.05 20.63 4.36
CA HIS A 28 -16.65 20.26 4.54
C HIS A 28 -15.78 20.63 3.33
N GLU A 29 -16.34 20.66 2.13
CA GLU A 29 -15.63 21.00 0.90
C GLU A 29 -15.24 22.48 0.88
N GLU A 30 -16.19 23.36 1.20
CA GLU A 30 -16.00 24.82 1.24
C GLU A 30 -15.01 25.17 2.35
N THR A 31 -15.19 24.58 3.53
CA THR A 31 -14.28 24.74 4.67
C THR A 31 -12.86 24.32 4.30
N ARG A 32 -12.70 23.19 3.57
CA ARG A 32 -11.39 22.72 3.10
C ARG A 32 -10.78 23.69 2.10
N ALA A 33 -11.56 24.18 1.14
CA ALA A 33 -11.08 25.11 0.11
C ALA A 33 -10.61 26.43 0.73
N ILE A 34 -11.37 27.00 1.67
CA ILE A 34 -11.01 28.21 2.40
C ILE A 34 -9.76 27.98 3.24
N LYS A 35 -9.67 26.82 3.92
CA LYS A 35 -8.48 26.48 4.70
C LYS A 35 -7.23 26.30 3.83
N GLN A 36 -7.37 25.76 2.62
CA GLN A 36 -6.26 25.65 1.66
C GLN A 36 -5.80 27.01 1.14
N MET A 37 -6.72 27.96 0.95
CA MET A 37 -6.39 29.27 0.39
C MET A 37 -5.89 30.28 1.44
N PHE A 38 -6.47 30.29 2.63
CA PHE A 38 -6.19 31.29 3.68
C PHE A 38 -5.58 30.72 4.95
N GLY A 39 -5.45 29.39 5.07
CA GLY A 39 -5.04 28.74 6.31
C GLY A 39 -6.17 28.64 7.34
N PRO A 40 -5.85 28.44 8.63
CA PRO A 40 -6.85 28.43 9.70
C PRO A 40 -7.63 29.76 9.73
N PHE A 41 -8.96 29.66 9.71
CA PHE A 41 -9.86 30.81 9.67
C PHE A 41 -11.00 30.63 10.68
N PRO A 42 -11.62 31.73 11.16
CA PRO A 42 -12.77 31.64 12.06
C PRO A 42 -14.03 31.22 11.29
N ALA A 43 -14.71 30.17 11.77
CA ALA A 43 -15.94 29.66 11.15
C ALA A 43 -17.02 30.75 10.99
N SER A 44 -17.13 31.65 11.97
CA SER A 44 -18.06 32.78 11.93
C SER A 44 -17.85 33.70 10.73
N ALA A 45 -16.60 33.93 10.29
CA ALA A 45 -16.33 34.76 9.12
C ALA A 45 -16.77 34.08 7.81
N ALA A 46 -16.64 32.76 7.74
CA ALA A 46 -17.15 32.00 6.61
C ALA A 46 -18.68 32.00 6.57
N GLU A 47 -19.35 31.82 7.72
CA GLU A 47 -20.81 31.90 7.83
C GLU A 47 -21.34 33.27 7.40
N MET A 48 -20.72 34.35 7.88
CA MET A 48 -21.08 35.71 7.46
C MET A 48 -20.89 35.93 5.95
N SER A 49 -19.83 35.36 5.38
CA SER A 49 -19.54 35.44 3.95
C SER A 49 -20.56 34.65 3.13
N CYS A 50 -20.90 33.43 3.55
CA CYS A 50 -21.94 32.60 2.93
C CYS A 50 -23.30 33.31 2.97
N ALA A 51 -23.68 33.88 4.11
CA ALA A 51 -24.92 34.64 4.25
C ALA A 51 -24.92 35.91 3.39
N ALA A 52 -23.79 36.61 3.25
CA ALA A 52 -23.67 37.78 2.39
C ALA A 52 -23.80 37.41 0.90
N VAL A 53 -23.14 36.33 0.46
CA VAL A 53 -23.24 35.82 -0.91
C VAL A 53 -24.66 35.35 -1.20
N GLY A 54 -25.30 34.60 -0.29
CA GLY A 54 -26.69 34.17 -0.43
C GLY A 54 -27.66 35.34 -0.61
N ARG A 55 -27.48 36.44 0.15
CA ARG A 55 -28.28 37.67 -0.06
C ARG A 55 -28.06 38.31 -1.43
N LEU A 56 -26.82 38.34 -1.91
CA LEU A 56 -26.49 38.87 -3.25
C LEU A 56 -27.10 38.02 -4.36
N VAL A 57 -26.98 36.70 -4.24
CA VAL A 57 -27.55 35.73 -5.20
C VAL A 57 -29.07 35.82 -5.21
N ALA A 58 -29.72 35.94 -4.06
CA ALA A 58 -31.17 36.11 -3.98
C ALA A 58 -31.68 37.40 -4.65
N GLN A 59 -30.90 38.49 -4.66
CA GLN A 59 -31.27 39.74 -5.32
C GLN A 59 -31.10 39.69 -6.85
N ILE A 60 -30.05 39.00 -7.33
CA ILE A 60 -29.71 38.94 -8.75
C ILE A 60 -30.45 37.79 -9.45
N GLY A 61 -30.69 36.70 -8.74
CA GLY A 61 -31.19 35.43 -9.23
C GLY A 61 -30.06 34.47 -9.58
N GLU A 62 -30.17 33.22 -9.09
CA GLU A 62 -29.18 32.15 -9.25
C GLU A 62 -28.77 31.94 -10.72
N SER A 63 -29.73 31.87 -11.64
CA SER A 63 -29.47 31.66 -13.07
C SER A 63 -28.62 32.76 -13.69
N GLN A 64 -28.80 34.03 -13.27
CA GLN A 64 -28.01 35.14 -13.78
C GLN A 64 -26.59 35.14 -13.22
N VAL A 65 -26.43 34.75 -11.95
CA VAL A 65 -25.11 34.61 -11.32
C VAL A 65 -24.31 33.49 -11.99
N ASP A 66 -24.95 32.35 -12.25
CA ASP A 66 -24.30 31.22 -12.93
C ASP A 66 -23.89 31.57 -14.36
N ALA A 67 -24.78 32.22 -15.12
CA ALA A 67 -24.47 32.68 -16.47
C ALA A 67 -23.27 33.66 -16.47
N PHE A 68 -23.21 34.56 -15.48
CA PHE A 68 -22.09 35.47 -15.31
C PHE A 68 -20.78 34.73 -15.00
N ILE A 69 -20.79 33.77 -14.07
CA ILE A 69 -19.60 32.98 -13.72
C ILE A 69 -19.12 32.16 -14.91
N GLN A 70 -20.03 31.52 -15.65
CA GLN A 70 -19.69 30.76 -16.86
C GLN A 70 -19.04 31.65 -17.93
N THR A 71 -19.62 32.84 -18.18
CA THR A 71 -19.07 33.81 -19.14
C THR A 71 -17.66 34.25 -18.73
N GLN A 72 -17.46 34.60 -17.46
CA GLN A 72 -16.16 35.02 -16.93
C GLN A 72 -15.13 33.88 -16.90
N SER A 73 -15.55 32.67 -16.58
CA SER A 73 -14.67 31.51 -16.59
C SER A 73 -14.18 31.19 -18.01
N SER A 74 -15.06 31.28 -19.00
CA SER A 74 -14.75 31.08 -20.42
C SER A 74 -13.72 32.09 -20.92
N LEU A 75 -13.88 33.37 -20.54
CA LEU A 75 -12.92 34.42 -20.86
C LEU A 75 -11.54 34.17 -20.22
N LYS A 76 -11.49 33.64 -18.99
CA LYS A 76 -10.23 33.28 -18.29
C LYS A 76 -9.58 32.00 -18.82
N THR A 77 -10.32 31.11 -19.49
CA THR A 77 -9.74 29.87 -20.05
C THR A 77 -8.71 30.11 -21.14
N VAL A 78 -8.73 31.29 -21.78
CA VAL A 78 -7.72 31.69 -22.78
C VAL A 78 -6.30 31.60 -22.21
N ASN A 79 -6.09 31.88 -20.92
CA ASN A 79 -4.76 31.81 -20.31
C ASN A 79 -4.38 30.39 -19.83
N ARG A 80 -5.37 29.53 -19.54
CA ARG A 80 -5.15 28.12 -19.19
C ARG A 80 -4.81 27.25 -20.41
N SER A 81 -4.83 27.83 -21.61
CA SER A 81 -4.41 27.19 -22.86
C SER A 81 -2.89 27.08 -23.00
N SER A 82 -2.11 27.83 -22.21
CA SER A 82 -0.65 27.87 -22.26
C SER A 82 0.05 26.92 -21.26
N ILE A 83 -0.65 25.94 -20.71
CA ILE A 83 -0.02 24.93 -19.84
C ILE A 83 0.63 23.87 -20.72
N PHE A 84 1.92 23.61 -20.47
CA PHE A 84 2.67 22.58 -21.18
C PHE A 84 1.97 21.21 -21.08
N GLY A 85 1.88 20.49 -22.20
CA GLY A 85 1.28 19.16 -22.25
C GLY A 85 -0.25 19.13 -22.39
N ARG A 86 -0.97 20.26 -22.44
CA ARG A 86 -2.44 20.28 -22.62
C ARG A 86 -2.93 19.52 -23.86
N ASN A 87 -2.17 19.55 -24.95
CA ASN A 87 -2.53 18.89 -26.21
C ASN A 87 -1.99 17.46 -26.33
N ILE A 88 -1.38 16.93 -25.25
CA ILE A 88 -0.93 15.55 -25.20
C ILE A 88 -2.11 14.71 -24.70
N ALA A 89 -2.43 13.64 -25.43
CA ALA A 89 -3.43 12.68 -24.99
C ALA A 89 -2.84 11.88 -23.81
N PHE A 90 -3.42 12.05 -22.62
CA PHE A 90 -3.08 11.22 -21.46
C PHE A 90 -4.04 10.03 -21.42
N SER A 91 -3.49 8.82 -21.32
CA SER A 91 -4.24 7.64 -20.91
C SER A 91 -4.20 7.54 -19.38
N PHE A 92 -5.34 7.19 -18.77
CA PHE A 92 -5.45 6.84 -17.36
C PHE A 92 -5.42 5.31 -17.15
N ASP A 93 -5.11 4.55 -18.20
CA ASP A 93 -4.99 3.10 -18.13
C ASP A 93 -3.80 2.74 -17.24
N THR A 94 -4.11 2.24 -16.05
CA THR A 94 -3.13 1.62 -15.17
C THR A 94 -3.01 0.15 -15.53
N TYR A 95 -1.83 -0.43 -15.34
CA TYR A 95 -1.65 -1.87 -15.43
C TYR A 95 -2.58 -2.56 -14.43
N VAL A 96 -3.64 -3.18 -14.95
CA VAL A 96 -4.49 -4.10 -14.19
C VAL A 96 -3.82 -5.46 -14.22
N LEU A 97 -3.70 -6.08 -13.04
CA LEU A 97 -3.30 -7.48 -12.97
C LEU A 97 -4.41 -8.30 -13.64
N ASP A 98 -4.01 -9.18 -14.56
CA ASP A 98 -4.95 -10.10 -15.19
C ASP A 98 -5.62 -10.93 -14.10
N ALA A 99 -6.95 -11.03 -14.15
CA ALA A 99 -7.68 -11.92 -13.25
C ALA A 99 -7.29 -13.34 -13.62
N GLN A 100 -6.27 -13.89 -12.94
CA GLN A 100 -5.98 -15.31 -12.98
C GLN A 100 -7.26 -16.05 -12.60
N ASP A 101 -7.63 -17.06 -13.40
CA ASP A 101 -8.75 -17.94 -13.08
C ASP A 101 -8.64 -18.34 -11.60
N THR A 102 -9.72 -18.15 -10.86
CA THR A 102 -9.79 -18.55 -9.46
C THR A 102 -9.45 -20.03 -9.41
N LEU A 103 -8.40 -20.38 -8.67
CA LEU A 103 -8.02 -21.78 -8.46
C LEU A 103 -9.28 -22.57 -8.05
N PRO A 104 -9.57 -23.73 -8.66
CA PRO A 104 -10.81 -24.49 -8.46
C PRO A 104 -10.80 -25.24 -7.11
N TRP A 105 -10.52 -24.53 -6.03
CA TRP A 105 -10.38 -25.06 -4.68
C TRP A 105 -11.13 -24.17 -3.71
N SER A 106 -12.41 -23.93 -3.99
CA SER A 106 -13.35 -23.49 -2.97
C SER A 106 -14.77 -23.86 -3.35
N GLU A 107 -15.04 -25.15 -3.45
CA GLU A 107 -16.34 -25.65 -3.01
C GLU A 107 -16.17 -27.07 -2.47
N GLY A 108 -16.67 -27.27 -1.25
CA GLY A 108 -16.28 -28.36 -0.38
C GLY A 108 -16.49 -29.75 -0.99
N THR A 109 -15.55 -30.64 -0.72
CA THR A 109 -15.87 -32.05 -0.54
C THR A 109 -14.91 -32.58 0.51
N ASP A 110 -15.47 -32.94 1.67
CA ASP A 110 -14.92 -33.98 2.54
C ASP A 110 -14.68 -35.20 1.65
N MET A 111 -13.46 -35.34 1.16
CA MET A 111 -12.98 -36.60 0.66
C MET A 111 -11.62 -36.76 1.32
N GLU A 112 -11.55 -37.72 2.22
CA GLU A 112 -10.32 -38.35 2.69
C GLU A 112 -9.52 -38.79 1.45
N GLN A 113 -8.81 -37.85 0.82
CA GLN A 113 -7.64 -38.19 0.03
C GLN A 113 -6.57 -38.45 1.06
N ASP A 114 -6.47 -39.73 1.43
CA ASP A 114 -5.25 -40.31 1.96
C ASP A 114 -4.15 -40.01 0.95
N MET A 115 -3.50 -38.86 1.14
CA MET A 115 -2.32 -38.49 0.40
C MET A 115 -1.25 -39.42 0.91
N ASP A 116 -1.02 -40.53 0.20
CA ASP A 116 0.03 -41.46 0.55
C ASP A 116 1.39 -40.77 0.29
N PHE A 117 1.84 -40.04 1.31
CA PHE A 117 3.05 -39.20 1.28
C PHE A 117 4.30 -40.01 0.93
N HIS A 118 4.28 -41.34 1.12
CA HIS A 118 5.34 -42.23 0.65
C HIS A 118 5.51 -42.19 -0.88
N SER A 119 4.42 -42.10 -1.64
CA SER A 119 4.47 -42.07 -3.10
C SER A 119 5.05 -40.75 -3.66
N PHE A 120 4.78 -39.64 -2.97
CA PHE A 120 5.26 -38.31 -3.35
C PHE A 120 6.77 -38.16 -3.10
N ILE A 121 7.27 -38.69 -1.97
CA ILE A 121 8.70 -38.68 -1.66
C ILE A 121 9.49 -39.62 -2.58
N ASN A 122 8.95 -40.81 -2.90
CA ASN A 122 9.64 -41.77 -3.75
C ASN A 122 9.84 -41.27 -5.20
N ASN A 123 8.86 -40.52 -5.74
CA ASN A 123 8.96 -39.93 -7.07
C ASN A 123 9.98 -38.78 -7.14
N HIS A 124 10.12 -37.96 -6.10
CA HIS A 124 11.09 -36.87 -6.10
C HIS A 124 12.53 -37.29 -5.75
N VAL A 125 12.73 -38.44 -5.10
CA VAL A 125 14.06 -39.00 -4.83
C VAL A 125 14.59 -39.79 -6.05
N GLY A 126 13.72 -40.35 -6.89
CA GLY A 126 14.09 -41.11 -8.09
C GLY A 126 14.59 -40.27 -9.27
N GLU A 127 14.12 -39.03 -9.44
CA GLU A 127 14.48 -38.19 -10.59
C GLU A 127 15.83 -37.46 -10.48
N ARG A 128 16.53 -37.53 -9.34
CA ARG A 128 17.90 -36.98 -9.21
C ARG A 128 19.01 -38.02 -9.43
N ARG A 129 18.72 -39.16 -10.07
CA ARG A 129 19.75 -40.17 -10.43
C ARG A 129 20.00 -40.30 -11.92
N ALA A 130 20.06 -39.17 -12.62
CA ALA A 130 20.65 -39.09 -13.96
C ALA A 130 21.77 -38.04 -13.99
N GLY A 131 22.92 -38.39 -13.41
CA GLY A 131 24.19 -37.71 -13.68
C GLY A 131 25.14 -37.54 -12.49
N GLY A 132 26.06 -38.49 -12.32
CA GLY A 132 27.35 -38.26 -11.65
C GLY A 132 27.62 -39.10 -10.41
N ASP A 133 28.54 -40.06 -10.55
CA ASP A 133 29.16 -40.86 -9.50
C ASP A 133 29.51 -40.09 -8.22
N ARG A 134 29.03 -40.61 -7.09
CA ARG A 134 29.85 -40.97 -5.92
C ARG A 134 29.01 -41.85 -4.99
N ASP A 135 29.49 -43.07 -4.81
CA ASP A 135 29.11 -43.98 -3.72
C ASP A 135 29.20 -43.23 -2.38
N ASP A 136 28.05 -43.03 -1.76
CA ASP A 136 27.80 -43.31 -0.34
C ASP A 136 26.29 -43.31 -0.15
N ALA A 137 25.70 -44.49 -0.34
CA ALA A 137 24.29 -44.74 -0.18
C ALA A 137 23.91 -44.69 1.31
N TYR A 138 23.48 -43.52 1.79
CA TYR A 138 22.62 -43.48 2.96
C TYR A 138 21.20 -43.81 2.51
N SER A 139 20.74 -45.00 2.90
CA SER A 139 19.41 -45.52 2.57
C SER A 139 18.36 -44.66 3.28
N ALA A 140 17.22 -44.39 2.62
CA ALA A 140 16.12 -43.62 3.21
C ALA A 140 15.62 -44.20 4.55
N GLU A 141 15.84 -45.49 4.81
CA GLU A 141 15.53 -46.14 6.08
C GLU A 141 16.36 -45.61 7.28
N GLU A 142 17.51 -44.99 7.03
CA GLU A 142 18.35 -44.38 8.06
C GLU A 142 17.87 -42.96 8.43
N LEU A 143 17.16 -42.30 7.50
CA LEU A 143 16.51 -41.01 7.73
C LEU A 143 15.21 -41.17 8.52
N GLU A 144 14.45 -42.24 8.27
CA GLU A 144 13.22 -42.61 9.00
C GLU A 144 13.46 -42.97 10.47
N ARG A 145 14.68 -43.41 10.84
CA ARG A 145 15.06 -43.67 12.25
C ARG A 145 15.53 -42.42 13.02
N ARG A 146 15.66 -41.25 12.37
CA ARG A 146 16.08 -40.01 13.05
C ARG A 146 14.85 -39.18 13.41
N ASN A 147 14.27 -39.51 14.55
CA ASN A 147 13.37 -38.72 15.41
C ASN A 147 12.51 -37.66 14.71
N ALA A 148 11.25 -38.01 14.42
CA ALA A 148 10.19 -37.12 13.91
C ALA A 148 9.83 -35.92 14.83
N ASP A 149 10.49 -35.78 15.99
CA ASP A 149 10.25 -34.72 16.97
C ASP A 149 11.32 -33.61 16.98
N SER A 150 12.36 -33.68 16.14
CA SER A 150 13.38 -32.62 16.06
C SER A 150 13.03 -31.58 15.00
N SER A 151 13.01 -30.30 15.37
CA SER A 151 12.81 -29.19 14.43
C SER A 151 13.86 -29.19 13.32
N ILE A 152 13.49 -28.74 12.12
CA ILE A 152 14.38 -28.67 10.94
C ILE A 152 15.68 -27.91 11.28
N LEU A 153 15.58 -26.83 12.08
CA LEU A 153 16.73 -26.05 12.55
C LEU A 153 17.72 -26.93 13.35
N ARG A 154 17.20 -27.79 14.24
CA ARG A 154 18.03 -28.70 15.05
C ARG A 154 18.71 -29.76 14.19
N GLN A 155 18.04 -30.27 13.16
CA GLN A 155 18.63 -31.24 12.24
C GLN A 155 19.79 -30.64 11.43
N GLU A 156 19.63 -29.41 10.95
CA GLU A 156 20.70 -28.72 10.21
C GLU A 156 21.87 -28.35 11.14
N VAL A 157 21.57 -27.91 12.36
CA VAL A 157 22.60 -27.66 13.40
C VAL A 157 23.37 -28.94 13.74
N GLU A 158 22.69 -30.06 13.99
CA GLU A 158 23.35 -31.34 14.30
C GLU A 158 24.23 -31.84 13.14
N LYS A 159 23.83 -31.62 11.89
CA LYS A 159 24.63 -31.98 10.72
C LYS A 159 25.98 -31.25 10.71
N TYR A 160 25.98 -29.94 10.94
CA TYR A 160 27.22 -29.14 10.95
C TYR A 160 27.98 -29.22 12.28
N LEU A 161 27.31 -29.56 13.38
CA LEU A 161 27.95 -29.80 14.68
C LEU A 161 28.77 -31.11 14.67
N ASN A 162 28.32 -32.12 13.94
CA ASN A 162 29.03 -33.40 13.80
C ASN A 162 30.21 -33.32 12.82
N GLU A 163 30.17 -32.42 11.84
CA GLU A 163 31.27 -32.18 10.88
C GLU A 163 32.32 -31.18 11.41
N GLY A 164 31.94 -30.31 12.35
CA GLY A 164 32.81 -29.30 12.96
C GLY A 164 33.41 -29.75 14.31
N ASN A 165 34.63 -29.30 14.62
CA ASN A 165 35.27 -29.50 15.93
C ASN A 165 34.72 -28.53 16.99
N MET A 166 33.39 -28.48 17.16
CA MET A 166 32.69 -27.58 18.10
C MET A 166 31.94 -28.41 19.16
N VAL A 167 32.70 -29.18 19.94
CA VAL A 167 32.19 -30.15 20.94
C VAL A 167 31.64 -29.48 22.21
N SER A 168 31.61 -28.15 22.30
CA SER A 168 31.36 -27.44 23.56
C SER A 168 29.93 -26.92 23.76
N SER A 169 29.07 -26.94 22.73
CA SER A 169 27.69 -26.44 22.83
C SER A 169 26.72 -27.53 22.41
N SER A 170 25.65 -27.73 23.19
CA SER A 170 24.62 -28.71 22.81
C SER A 170 23.85 -28.21 21.59
N ALA A 171 23.40 -29.14 20.74
CA ALA A 171 22.63 -28.80 19.54
C ALA A 171 21.33 -28.03 19.88
N GLU A 172 20.79 -28.24 21.07
CA GLU A 172 19.59 -27.56 21.58
C GLU A 172 19.88 -26.08 21.89
N GLU A 173 20.95 -25.79 22.64
CA GLU A 173 21.33 -24.42 22.98
C GLU A 173 21.67 -23.59 21.75
N LEU A 174 22.37 -24.19 20.78
CA LEU A 174 22.71 -23.52 19.52
C LEU A 174 21.46 -23.26 18.67
N SER A 175 20.52 -24.21 18.62
CA SER A 175 19.24 -24.03 17.93
C SER A 175 18.42 -22.90 18.55
N THR A 176 18.35 -22.83 19.88
CA THR A 176 17.63 -21.75 20.58
C THR A 176 18.30 -20.39 20.36
N SER A 177 19.63 -20.31 20.42
CA SER A 177 20.37 -19.07 20.18
C SER A 177 20.18 -18.56 18.75
N LEU A 178 20.23 -19.44 17.74
CA LEU A 178 19.98 -19.07 16.35
C LEU A 178 18.53 -18.60 16.15
N PHE A 179 17.58 -19.25 16.81
CA PHE A 179 16.18 -18.84 16.74
C PHE A 179 15.97 -17.44 17.34
N GLU A 180 16.55 -17.14 18.50
CA GLU A 180 16.47 -15.81 19.12
C GLU A 180 17.17 -14.74 18.28
N MET A 181 18.29 -15.08 17.65
CA MET A 181 19.02 -14.20 16.75
C MET A 181 18.17 -13.86 15.51
N LEU A 182 17.61 -14.87 14.84
CA LEU A 182 16.74 -14.68 13.67
C LEU A 182 15.42 -13.97 14.00
N ALA A 183 14.93 -14.09 15.23
CA ALA A 183 13.72 -13.41 15.69
C ALA A 183 13.97 -11.97 16.17
N SER A 184 15.23 -11.54 16.25
CA SER A 184 15.61 -10.19 16.67
C SER A 184 15.32 -9.15 15.57
N THR A 185 15.12 -7.89 15.96
CA THR A 185 14.92 -6.76 15.03
C THR A 185 16.23 -6.24 14.41
N LYS A 186 17.32 -7.02 14.50
CA LYS A 186 18.64 -6.65 13.94
C LYS A 186 18.59 -6.73 12.42
N SER A 187 19.42 -5.93 11.74
CA SER A 187 19.46 -5.95 10.28
C SER A 187 20.18 -7.19 9.74
N ASP A 188 19.83 -7.65 8.54
CA ASP A 188 20.43 -8.86 7.92
C ASP A 188 21.97 -8.84 7.90
N VAL A 189 22.57 -7.66 7.73
CA VAL A 189 24.03 -7.48 7.72
C VAL A 189 24.63 -7.68 9.11
N GLU A 190 23.93 -7.24 10.16
CA GLU A 190 24.35 -7.46 11.55
C GLU A 190 24.17 -8.92 11.95
N LEU A 191 23.06 -9.55 11.54
CA LEU A 191 22.76 -10.96 11.79
C LEU A 191 23.75 -11.92 11.11
N GLN A 192 24.24 -11.59 9.92
CA GLN A 192 25.20 -12.44 9.22
C GLN A 192 26.62 -12.37 9.82
N ASN A 193 26.95 -11.28 10.50
CA ASN A 193 28.27 -11.10 11.12
C ASN A 193 28.39 -11.77 12.50
N GLU A 194 27.25 -12.01 13.16
CA GLU A 194 27.15 -12.63 14.49
C GLU A 194 27.09 -14.16 14.39
#